data_AF-A0A518CFB6-F1
#
_entry.id   AF-A0A518CFB6-F1
#
_cell.length_a   1.000
_cell.length_b   1.000
_cell.length_c   1.000
_cell.angle_alpha   90.00
_cell.angle_beta   90.00
_cell.angle_gamma   90.00
#
_symmetry.space_group_name_H-M   'P 1'
#
loop_
_entity.id
_entity.type
_entity.pdbx_description
1 polymer ?
#
loop_
_entity_poly.entity_id
_entity_poly.type
_entity_poly.pdbx_seq_one_letter_code
_entity_poly.pdbx_strand_id
1 'polypeptide(L)'
;MHSMGENGYLPYLMFFGGIILLIWILMRRNWRGQMRAKKDRGKDNYLVSNPRPENKQWSMSGGPADLNKWQVEMLERTRELQAEVDTKLLILQRTLMKIEASALSPEERRPIERTLQESRELVGEGSPNFSAVSELLCDDTKRAEIYALADQGQSQTEIAQQMNLDPYAVEMILNLRDS
;
A
#
# COMPACT_ATOMS: atom_id res chain seq x y z
N MET A 1 50.38 -54.88 -45.76
CA MET A 1 49.80 -54.80 -44.41
C MET A 1 49.96 -53.38 -43.92
N HIS A 2 48.89 -52.85 -43.33
CA HIS A 2 48.53 -51.44 -43.19
C HIS A 2 49.57 -50.54 -42.50
N SER A 3 49.96 -49.46 -43.18
CA SER A 3 50.55 -48.25 -42.60
C SER A 3 49.70 -47.07 -43.06
N MET A 4 48.68 -46.73 -42.28
CA MET A 4 47.80 -45.56 -42.45
C MET A 4 46.98 -45.46 -41.16
N GLY A 5 47.42 -44.67 -40.19
CA GLY A 5 46.68 -44.60 -38.91
C GLY A 5 47.10 -43.52 -37.92
N GLU A 6 48.28 -42.91 -38.02
CA GLU A 6 48.74 -41.99 -36.96
C GLU A 6 48.69 -40.50 -37.34
N ASN A 7 48.67 -40.17 -38.63
CA ASN A 7 48.69 -38.76 -39.09
C ASN A 7 47.30 -38.14 -39.32
N GLY A 8 46.23 -38.92 -39.20
CA GLY A 8 44.86 -38.43 -39.44
C GLY A 8 44.28 -37.60 -38.30
N TYR A 9 44.75 -37.83 -37.06
CA TYR A 9 44.21 -37.19 -35.85
C TYR A 9 44.93 -35.89 -35.48
N LEU A 10 46.12 -35.68 -36.02
CA LEU A 10 46.97 -34.50 -35.78
C LEU A 10 46.28 -33.16 -36.11
N PRO A 11 45.57 -32.99 -37.25
CA PRO A 11 44.83 -31.75 -37.50
C PRO A 11 43.65 -31.56 -36.54
N TYR A 12 42.97 -32.63 -36.13
CA TYR A 12 41.86 -32.55 -35.18
C TYR A 12 42.35 -32.15 -33.77
N LEU A 13 43.48 -32.70 -33.32
CA LEU A 13 44.08 -32.33 -32.02
C LEU A 13 44.50 -30.86 -31.98
N MET A 14 45.06 -30.32 -33.06
CA MET A 14 45.38 -28.89 -33.15
C MET A 14 44.13 -28.00 -33.15
N PHE A 15 43.07 -28.43 -33.84
CA PHE A 15 41.80 -27.69 -33.88
C PHE A 15 41.11 -27.64 -32.51
N PHE A 16 40.94 -28.80 -31.86
CA PHE A 16 40.34 -28.86 -30.51
C PHE A 16 41.23 -28.19 -29.46
N GLY A 17 42.56 -28.31 -29.58
CA GLY A 17 43.50 -27.57 -28.75
C GLY A 17 43.32 -26.05 -28.86
N GLY A 18 43.14 -25.54 -30.08
CA GLY A 18 42.84 -24.13 -30.32
C GLY A 18 41.53 -23.66 -29.69
N ILE A 19 40.46 -24.46 -29.81
CA ILE A 19 39.15 -24.16 -29.19
C ILE A 19 39.26 -24.14 -27.66
N ILE A 20 39.92 -25.13 -27.06
CA ILE A 20 40.12 -25.20 -25.60
C ILE A 20 40.91 -23.99 -25.12
N LEU A 21 41.97 -23.60 -25.84
CA LEU A 21 42.77 -22.42 -25.52
C LEU A 21 41.95 -21.12 -25.61
N LEU A 22 41.08 -21.00 -26.63
CA LEU A 22 40.19 -19.85 -26.79
C LEU A 22 39.18 -19.77 -25.65
N ILE A 23 38.55 -20.89 -25.28
CA ILE A 23 37.62 -20.98 -24.15
C ILE A 23 38.33 -20.58 -22.85
N TRP A 24 39.55 -21.08 -22.63
CA TRP A 24 40.32 -20.75 -21.44
C TRP A 24 40.69 -19.25 -21.38
N ILE A 25 41.08 -18.65 -22.51
CA ILE A 25 41.35 -17.21 -22.62
C ILE A 25 40.11 -16.37 -22.34
N LEU A 26 38.96 -16.74 -22.93
CA LEU A 26 37.70 -16.02 -22.73
C LEU A 26 37.20 -16.14 -21.29
N MET A 27 37.29 -17.34 -20.71
CA MET A 27 36.92 -17.58 -19.32
C MET A 27 37.84 -16.81 -18.37
N ARG A 28 39.16 -16.84 -18.56
CA ARG A 28 40.13 -16.09 -17.75
C ARG A 28 39.92 -14.57 -17.83
N ARG A 29 39.59 -14.05 -19.02
CA ARG A 29 39.32 -12.62 -19.23
C ARG A 29 37.98 -12.20 -18.60
N ASN A 30 36.93 -12.99 -18.79
CA ASN A 30 35.61 -12.72 -18.21
C ASN A 30 35.62 -12.83 -16.67
N TRP A 31 36.39 -13.78 -16.12
CA TRP A 31 36.48 -13.97 -14.67
C TRP A 31 37.06 -12.74 -13.97
N ARG A 32 38.07 -12.08 -14.56
CA ARG A 32 38.60 -10.81 -14.03
C ARG A 32 37.56 -9.68 -14.07
N GLY A 33 36.69 -9.65 -15.08
CA GLY A 33 35.58 -8.70 -15.17
C GLY A 33 34.47 -8.98 -14.13
N GLN A 34 34.08 -10.24 -13.99
CA GLN A 34 33.08 -10.65 -12.99
C GLN A 34 33.57 -10.48 -11.56
N MET A 35 34.86 -10.69 -11.27
CA MET A 35 35.42 -10.42 -9.94
C MET A 35 35.38 -8.92 -9.59
N ARG A 36 35.52 -8.03 -10.58
CA ARG A 36 35.32 -6.58 -10.38
C ARG A 36 33.84 -6.25 -10.15
N ALA A 37 32.94 -6.78 -10.98
CA ALA A 37 31.50 -6.58 -10.84
C ALA A 37 30.92 -7.12 -9.50
N LYS A 38 31.45 -8.25 -8.99
CA LYS A 38 31.06 -8.78 -7.67
C LYS A 38 31.56 -7.90 -6.53
N LYS A 39 32.72 -7.25 -6.68
CA LYS A 39 33.25 -6.31 -5.69
C LYS A 39 32.43 -5.02 -5.62
N ASP A 40 31.91 -4.57 -6.76
CA ASP A 40 31.06 -3.37 -6.84
C ASP A 40 29.64 -3.65 -6.31
N ARG A 41 29.04 -4.81 -6.60
CA ARG A 41 27.73 -5.22 -6.04
C ARG A 41 27.71 -5.32 -4.51
N GLY A 42 28.85 -5.62 -3.87
CA GLY A 42 28.95 -5.62 -2.40
C GLY A 42 29.09 -4.22 -1.79
N LYS A 43 29.45 -3.22 -2.60
CA LYS A 43 29.61 -1.83 -2.18
C LYS A 43 28.31 -1.04 -2.26
N ASP A 44 27.35 -1.52 -3.06
CA ASP A 44 26.00 -0.95 -3.20
C ASP A 44 25.06 -1.28 -2.02
N ASN A 45 25.63 -1.81 -0.93
CA ASN A 45 24.93 -2.08 0.32
C ASN A 45 24.65 -0.80 1.14
N TYR A 46 24.91 0.40 0.59
CA TYR A 46 24.52 1.67 1.21
C TYR A 46 23.00 1.87 1.29
N LEU A 47 22.21 1.11 0.51
CA LEU A 47 20.74 1.09 0.63
C LEU A 47 20.21 0.09 1.66
N VAL A 48 21.06 -0.81 2.18
CA VAL A 48 20.66 -1.87 3.13
C VAL A 48 21.22 -1.62 4.54
N SER A 49 22.36 -0.93 4.64
CA SER A 49 22.97 -0.57 5.92
C SER A 49 22.72 0.92 6.22
N ASN A 50 21.55 1.24 6.78
CA ASN A 50 21.37 2.53 7.42
C ASN A 50 22.08 2.47 8.79
N PRO A 51 23.17 3.23 9.03
CA PRO A 51 23.83 3.23 10.33
C PRO A 51 22.85 3.72 11.39
N ARG A 52 22.60 2.90 12.41
CA ARG A 52 21.75 3.25 13.55
C ARG A 52 22.42 4.40 14.33
N PRO A 53 21.82 5.60 14.43
CA PRO A 53 22.38 6.65 15.26
C PRO A 53 22.28 6.25 16.74
N GLU A 54 23.42 6.28 17.45
CA GLU A 54 23.50 5.94 18.88
C GLU A 54 22.91 7.03 19.79
N ASN A 55 22.76 8.25 19.26
CA ASN A 55 22.22 9.40 19.98
C ASN A 55 20.78 9.71 19.56
N LYS A 56 19.84 9.11 20.28
CA LYS A 56 18.39 9.33 20.18
C LYS A 56 18.03 10.78 20.52
N GLN A 57 18.13 11.69 19.55
CA GLN A 57 17.33 12.92 19.52
C GLN A 57 16.08 12.61 18.72
N TRP A 58 14.97 12.49 19.44
CA TRP A 58 13.63 12.21 18.95
C TRP A 58 13.20 13.31 17.96
N SER A 59 13.44 13.11 16.67
CA SER A 59 12.69 13.85 15.64
C SER A 59 11.34 13.14 15.44
N MET A 60 10.28 13.91 15.25
CA MET A 60 8.90 13.43 15.06
C MET A 60 8.69 12.50 13.84
N SER A 61 9.74 12.16 13.08
CA SER A 61 9.69 11.20 11.96
C SER A 61 10.42 9.87 12.22
N GLY A 62 10.97 9.68 13.42
CA GLY A 62 11.79 8.53 13.79
C GLY A 62 11.03 7.33 14.38
N GLY A 63 9.80 7.05 13.93
CA GLY A 63 9.13 5.79 14.25
C GLY A 63 9.90 4.59 13.66
N PRO A 64 9.73 3.35 14.17
CA PRO A 64 10.19 2.13 13.53
C PRO A 64 10.00 2.21 12.01
N ALA A 65 10.99 1.78 11.22
CA ALA A 65 10.93 1.85 9.76
C ALA A 65 9.64 1.22 9.19
N ASP A 66 9.13 0.19 9.88
CA ASP A 66 7.86 -0.45 9.57
C ASP A 66 6.66 0.51 9.74
N LEU A 67 6.62 1.35 10.79
CA LEU A 67 5.55 2.35 10.96
C LEU A 67 5.57 3.40 9.87
N ASN A 68 6.76 3.89 9.49
CA ASN A 68 6.87 4.86 8.41
C ASN A 68 6.45 4.25 7.06
N LYS A 69 6.78 2.97 6.83
CA LYS A 69 6.32 2.22 5.66
C LYS A 69 4.80 2.07 5.65
N TRP A 70 4.21 1.68 6.77
CA TRP A 70 2.76 1.60 6.94
C TRP A 70 2.08 2.96 6.72
N GLN A 71 2.64 4.05 7.24
CA GLN A 71 2.10 5.39 7.01
C GLN A 71 2.08 5.77 5.52
N VAL A 72 3.17 5.50 4.80
CA VAL A 72 3.24 5.77 3.36
C VAL A 72 2.25 4.90 2.60
N GLU A 73 2.20 3.60 2.90
CA GLU A 73 1.27 2.66 2.27
C GLU A 73 -0.18 3.09 2.51
N MET A 74 -0.54 3.45 3.75
CA MET A 74 -1.86 3.97 4.07
C MET A 74 -2.16 5.28 3.33
N LEU A 75 -1.23 6.23 3.28
CA LEU A 75 -1.43 7.49 2.55
C LEU A 75 -1.61 7.27 1.04
N GLU A 76 -0.90 6.32 0.46
CA GLU A 76 -1.09 5.92 -0.94
C GLU A 76 -2.47 5.30 -1.16
N ARG A 77 -2.91 4.40 -0.28
CA ARG A 77 -4.26 3.82 -0.32
C ARG A 77 -5.35 4.86 -0.17
N THR A 78 -5.19 5.81 0.75
CA THR A 78 -6.16 6.90 0.93
C THR A 78 -6.26 7.78 -0.31
N ARG A 79 -5.13 8.08 -0.98
CA ARG A 79 -5.15 8.83 -2.24
C ARG A 79 -5.82 8.05 -3.38
N GLU A 80 -5.57 6.75 -3.47
CA GLU A 80 -6.23 5.87 -4.44
C GLU A 80 -7.74 5.83 -4.22
N LEU A 81 -8.19 5.64 -2.98
CA LEU A 81 -9.60 5.65 -2.60
C LEU A 81 -10.26 7.01 -2.87
N GLN A 82 -9.57 8.11 -2.54
CA GLN A 82 -10.05 9.46 -2.82
C GLN A 82 -10.30 9.65 -4.31
N ALA A 83 -9.36 9.23 -5.17
CA ALA A 83 -9.50 9.33 -6.61
C ALA A 83 -10.67 8.48 -7.15
N GLU A 84 -10.89 7.29 -6.59
CA GLU A 84 -12.02 6.44 -6.96
C GLU A 84 -13.36 7.07 -6.57
N VAL A 85 -13.46 7.61 -5.35
CA VAL A 85 -14.66 8.31 -4.86
C VAL A 85 -14.97 9.53 -5.72
N ASP A 86 -13.97 10.37 -6.01
CA ASP A 86 -14.14 11.57 -6.83
C ASP A 86 -14.62 11.22 -8.25
N THR A 87 -14.08 10.13 -8.82
CA THR A 87 -14.50 9.64 -10.14
C THR A 87 -15.95 9.17 -10.13
N LYS A 88 -16.35 8.38 -9.12
CA LYS A 88 -17.73 7.90 -8.98
C LYS A 88 -18.72 9.06 -8.77
N LEU A 89 -18.34 10.04 -7.95
CA LEU A 89 -19.15 11.24 -7.71
C LEU A 89 -19.34 12.05 -9.00
N LEU A 90 -18.29 12.25 -9.79
CA LEU A 90 -18.38 12.93 -11.08
C LEU A 90 -19.28 12.18 -12.07
N ILE A 91 -19.19 10.84 -12.13
CA ILE A 91 -20.08 10.02 -12.95
C ILE A 91 -21.54 10.20 -12.50
N LEU A 92 -21.81 10.09 -11.20
CA LEU A 92 -23.16 10.25 -10.65
C LEU A 92 -23.73 11.64 -10.97
N GLN A 93 -22.97 12.71 -10.73
CA GLN A 93 -23.38 14.07 -11.08
C GLN A 93 -23.70 14.21 -12.58
N ARG A 94 -22.86 13.63 -13.44
CA ARG A 94 -23.09 13.67 -14.89
C ARG A 94 -24.33 12.88 -15.29
N THR A 95 -24.58 11.72 -14.67
CA THR A 95 -25.79 10.95 -14.93
C THR A 95 -27.03 11.69 -14.46
N LEU A 96 -26.98 12.38 -13.32
CA LEU A 96 -28.07 13.21 -12.82
C LEU A 96 -28.37 14.37 -13.77
N MET A 97 -27.35 15.10 -14.22
CA MET A 97 -27.54 16.18 -15.21
C MET A 97 -28.13 15.64 -16.52
N LYS A 98 -27.72 14.44 -16.96
CA LYS A 98 -28.26 13.81 -18.18
C LYS A 98 -29.72 13.39 -18.00
N ILE A 99 -30.08 12.90 -16.82
CA ILE A 99 -31.47 12.57 -16.44
C ILE A 99 -32.30 13.85 -16.39
N GLU A 100 -31.80 14.92 -15.77
CA GLU A 100 -32.49 16.21 -15.67
C GLU A 100 -32.73 16.84 -17.06
N ALA A 101 -31.71 16.79 -17.93
CA ALA A 101 -31.81 17.25 -19.32
C ALA A 101 -32.72 16.37 -20.19
N SER A 102 -32.96 15.11 -19.79
CA SER A 102 -33.91 14.25 -20.48
C SER A 102 -35.35 14.60 -20.10
N ALA A 103 -36.22 14.72 -21.10
CA ALA A 103 -37.64 14.96 -20.92
C ALA A 103 -38.35 13.67 -20.45
N LEU A 104 -37.99 13.19 -19.26
CA LEU A 104 -38.64 12.09 -18.58
C LEU A 104 -40.06 12.46 -18.18
N SER A 105 -40.95 11.47 -18.19
CA SER A 105 -42.32 11.63 -17.70
C SER A 105 -42.30 12.02 -16.20
N PRO A 106 -43.22 12.87 -15.72
CA PRO A 106 -43.29 13.23 -14.30
C PRO A 106 -43.44 12.04 -13.36
N GLU A 107 -43.92 10.89 -13.84
CA GLU A 107 -44.00 9.65 -13.05
C GLU A 107 -42.63 8.98 -12.84
N GLU A 108 -41.71 9.10 -13.81
CA GLU A 108 -40.36 8.52 -13.76
C GLU A 108 -39.38 9.39 -12.94
N ARG A 109 -39.69 10.68 -12.76
CA ARG A 109 -38.87 11.63 -11.99
C ARG A 109 -39.03 11.49 -10.48
N ARG A 110 -40.24 11.18 -10.01
CA ARG A 110 -40.56 11.03 -8.57
C ARG A 110 -39.63 10.09 -7.79
N PRO A 111 -39.30 8.86 -8.26
CA PRO A 111 -38.38 7.99 -7.51
C PRO A 111 -36.97 8.58 -7.42
N ILE A 112 -36.49 9.24 -8.47
CA ILE A 112 -35.15 9.85 -8.51
C ILE A 112 -35.07 11.04 -7.55
N GLU A 113 -36.09 11.91 -7.55
CA GLU A 113 -36.20 13.02 -6.61
C GLU A 113 -36.26 12.54 -5.16
N ARG A 114 -36.99 11.46 -4.88
CA ARG A 114 -37.02 10.84 -3.57
C ARG A 114 -35.65 10.32 -3.15
N THR A 115 -34.95 9.57 -4.00
CA THR A 115 -33.59 9.09 -3.68
C THR A 115 -32.61 10.25 -3.49
N LEU A 116 -32.73 11.32 -4.27
CA LEU A 116 -31.92 12.53 -4.09
C LEU A 116 -32.19 13.22 -2.75
N GLN A 117 -33.45 13.28 -2.33
CA GLN A 117 -33.84 13.86 -1.05
C GLN A 117 -33.31 13.01 0.11
N GLU A 118 -33.51 11.69 0.07
CA GLU A 118 -32.96 10.74 1.05
C GLU A 118 -31.42 10.84 1.12
N SER A 119 -30.75 10.95 -0.03
CA SER A 119 -29.29 11.13 -0.09
C SER A 119 -28.82 12.48 0.48
N ARG A 120 -29.60 13.56 0.33
CA ARG A 120 -29.28 14.87 0.92
C ARG A 120 -29.44 14.86 2.43
N GLU A 121 -30.41 14.13 2.95
CA GLU A 121 -30.63 13.97 4.39
C GLU A 121 -29.45 13.23 5.03
N LEU A 122 -28.91 12.19 4.37
CA LEU A 122 -27.68 11.50 4.81
C LEU A 122 -26.44 12.41 4.82
N VAL A 123 -26.34 13.37 3.89
CA VAL A 123 -25.26 14.37 3.92
C VAL A 123 -25.42 15.35 5.09
N GLY A 124 -26.67 15.62 5.50
CA GLY A 124 -27.02 16.47 6.64
C GLY A 124 -26.68 15.86 8.00
N GLU A 125 -26.62 14.53 8.11
CA GLU A 125 -26.16 13.82 9.31
C GLU A 125 -24.65 13.97 9.56
N GLY A 126 -23.93 14.60 8.62
CA GLY A 126 -22.51 14.92 8.73
C GLY A 126 -21.62 13.81 8.20
N SER A 127 -20.53 14.19 7.54
CA SER A 127 -19.48 13.22 7.19
C SER A 127 -18.91 12.66 8.48
N PRO A 128 -18.81 11.32 8.64
CA PRO A 128 -18.16 10.75 9.81
C PRO A 128 -16.76 11.32 9.95
N ASN A 129 -16.41 11.75 11.16
CA ASN A 129 -15.11 12.35 11.42
C ASN A 129 -14.04 11.26 11.50
N PHE A 130 -13.57 10.80 10.34
CA PHE A 130 -12.54 9.75 10.24
C PHE A 130 -11.24 10.10 10.99
N SER A 131 -10.94 11.38 11.17
CA SER A 131 -9.80 11.81 11.98
C SER A 131 -10.00 11.45 13.45
N ALA A 132 -11.19 11.68 14.01
CA ALA A 132 -11.52 11.32 15.38
C ALA A 132 -11.48 9.80 15.58
N VAL A 133 -11.94 9.03 14.59
CA VAL A 133 -11.86 7.56 14.65
C VAL A 133 -10.42 7.08 14.66
N SER A 134 -9.59 7.61 13.75
CA SER A 134 -8.17 7.23 13.67
C SER A 134 -7.43 7.56 14.97
N GLU A 135 -7.70 8.73 15.55
CA GLU A 135 -7.12 9.12 16.84
C GLU A 135 -7.49 8.13 17.94
N LEU A 136 -8.76 7.74 18.02
CA LEU A 136 -9.23 6.78 19.03
C LEU A 136 -8.74 5.36 18.80
N LEU A 137 -8.55 4.94 17.55
CA LEU A 137 -7.95 3.64 17.22
C LEU A 137 -6.47 3.56 17.59
N CYS A 138 -5.76 4.69 17.57
CA CYS A 138 -4.34 4.76 17.93
C CYS A 138 -4.11 4.90 19.45
N ASP A 139 -5.13 5.26 20.22
CA ASP A 139 -5.05 5.41 21.67
C ASP A 139 -5.67 4.22 22.40
N ASP A 140 -4.82 3.24 22.73
CA ASP A 140 -5.21 2.03 23.45
C ASP A 140 -5.92 2.32 24.78
N THR A 141 -5.60 3.44 25.44
CA THR A 141 -6.20 3.80 26.72
C THR A 141 -7.64 4.27 26.56
N LYS A 142 -7.89 5.17 25.61
CA LYS A 142 -9.25 5.66 25.29
C LYS A 142 -10.14 4.52 24.78
N ARG A 143 -9.59 3.62 23.96
CA ARG A 143 -10.33 2.44 23.47
C ARG A 143 -10.75 1.52 24.61
N ALA A 144 -9.84 1.22 25.55
CA ALA A 144 -10.17 0.39 26.70
C ALA A 144 -11.22 1.05 27.62
N GLU A 145 -11.18 2.38 27.76
CA GLU A 145 -12.17 3.14 28.53
C GLU A 145 -13.57 3.08 27.87
N ILE A 146 -13.66 3.25 26.55
CA ILE A 146 -14.92 3.09 25.79
C ILE A 146 -15.51 1.69 26.02
N TYR A 147 -14.70 0.64 26.00
CA TYR A 147 -15.18 -0.72 26.26
C TYR A 147 -15.63 -0.91 27.70
N ALA A 148 -14.91 -0.36 28.68
CA ALA A 148 -15.30 -0.42 30.08
C ALA A 148 -16.62 0.32 30.35
N LEU A 149 -16.86 1.44 29.66
CA LEU A 149 -18.12 2.19 29.76
C LEU A 149 -19.28 1.46 29.07
N ALA A 150 -19.02 0.82 27.92
CA ALA A 150 -20.01 -0.06 27.28
C ALA A 150 -20.35 -1.28 28.16
N ASP A 151 -19.37 -1.85 28.86
CA ASP A 151 -19.58 -2.94 29.84
C ASP A 151 -20.42 -2.53 31.05
N GLN A 152 -20.45 -1.24 31.37
CA GLN A 152 -21.34 -0.67 32.38
C GLN A 152 -22.77 -0.46 31.86
N GLY A 153 -23.04 -0.77 30.59
CA GLY A 153 -24.35 -0.66 29.96
C GLY A 153 -24.68 0.75 29.47
N GLN A 154 -23.70 1.65 29.35
CA GLN A 154 -23.91 2.98 28.79
C GLN A 154 -24.16 2.93 27.28
N SER A 155 -25.03 3.79 26.79
CA SER A 155 -25.30 3.91 25.35
C SER A 155 -24.19 4.66 24.61
N GLN A 156 -24.06 4.41 23.30
CA GLN A 156 -23.05 5.03 22.44
C GLN A 156 -23.06 6.58 22.53
N THR A 157 -24.24 7.18 22.61
CA THR A 157 -24.43 8.63 22.71
C THR A 157 -24.01 9.19 24.07
N GLU A 158 -24.23 8.45 25.15
CA GLU A 158 -23.80 8.82 26.50
C GLU A 158 -22.28 8.74 26.64
N ILE A 159 -21.66 7.68 26.12
CA ILE A 159 -20.19 7.52 26.10
C ILE A 159 -19.57 8.66 25.30
N ALA A 160 -20.12 8.97 24.12
CA ALA A 160 -19.65 10.06 23.27
C ALA A 160 -19.74 11.43 23.96
N GLN A 161 -20.85 11.71 24.66
CA GLN A 161 -20.99 12.95 25.44
C GLN A 161 -20.03 12.99 26.64
N GLN A 162 -19.89 11.89 27.37
CA GLN A 162 -19.04 11.82 28.56
C GLN A 162 -17.56 12.02 28.21
N MET A 163 -17.10 11.47 27.08
CA MET A 163 -15.72 11.57 26.63
C MET A 163 -15.47 12.74 25.66
N ASN A 164 -16.50 13.51 25.32
CA ASN A 164 -16.47 14.57 24.31
C ASN A 164 -15.91 14.08 22.96
N LEU A 165 -16.38 12.91 22.52
CA LEU A 165 -15.98 12.24 21.29
C LEU A 165 -17.10 12.27 20.26
N ASP A 166 -16.73 12.03 19.01
CA ASP A 166 -17.69 11.87 17.92
C ASP A 166 -18.53 10.59 18.14
N PRO A 167 -19.88 10.65 18.15
CA PRO A 167 -20.73 9.49 18.38
C PRO A 167 -20.49 8.34 17.39
N TYR A 168 -20.22 8.67 16.13
CA TYR A 168 -19.94 7.68 15.10
C TYR A 168 -18.60 6.97 15.35
N ALA A 169 -17.61 7.69 15.89
CA ALA A 169 -16.34 7.07 16.23
C ALA A 169 -16.46 6.07 17.37
N VAL A 170 -17.30 6.36 18.37
CA VAL A 170 -17.61 5.42 19.46
C VAL A 170 -18.34 4.20 18.91
N GLU A 171 -19.37 4.39 18.08
CA GLU A 171 -20.11 3.29 17.42
C GLU A 171 -19.16 2.36 16.65
N MET A 172 -18.27 2.93 15.83
CA MET A 172 -17.32 2.15 15.03
C MET A 172 -16.36 1.33 15.91
N ILE A 173 -15.89 1.89 17.02
CA ILE A 173 -14.99 1.18 17.95
C ILE A 173 -15.69 0.03 18.67
N LEU A 174 -16.96 0.22 19.05
CA LEU A 174 -17.77 -0.85 19.64
C LEU A 174 -18.06 -1.96 18.64
N ASN A 175 -18.36 -1.64 17.37
CA ASN A 175 -18.55 -2.65 16.34
C ASN A 175 -17.28 -3.51 16.11
N LEU A 176 -16.08 -2.93 16.25
CA LEU A 176 -14.82 -3.67 16.18
C LEU A 176 -14.61 -4.64 17.34
N ARG A 177 -15.34 -4.49 18.45
CA ARG A 177 -15.30 -5.41 19.59
C ARG A 177 -16.11 -6.68 19.35
N ASP A 178 -17.26 -6.53 18.70
CA ASP A 178 -18.18 -7.64 18.40
C ASP A 178 -17.72 -8.48 17.19
N SER A 179 -16.66 -8.02 16.49
CA SER A 179 -16.01 -8.66 15.34
C SER A 179 -14.95 -9.68 15.75
#